data_AF-A0A839E2W6-F1
#
_entry.id   AF-A0A839E2W6-F1
#
_cell.length_a   1.000
_cell.length_b   1.000
_cell.length_c   1.000
_cell.angle_alpha   90.00
_cell.angle_beta   90.00
_cell.angle_gamma   90.00
#
_symmetry.space_group_name_H-M   'P 1'
#
loop_
_entity.id
_entity.type
_entity.pdbx_description
1 polymer ?
#
loop_
_entity_poly.entity_id
_entity_poly.type
_entity_poly.pdbx_seq_one_letter_code
_entity_poly.pdbx_strand_id
1 'polypeptide(L)' 'MDRVSMGTWIAIDADHIHYNVCQDEVEFEVGGRGSGAELVATEAGLVNLISRSTEALAALRAAHES' A
#
# COMPACT_ATOMS: atom_id res chain seq x y z
N MET A 1 10.75 7.40 -21.09
CA MET A 1 11.43 7.01 -19.84
C MET A 1 11.16 5.54 -19.63
N ASP A 2 12.14 4.70 -19.91
CA ASP A 2 12.03 3.28 -19.65
C ASP A 2 12.13 3.07 -18.14
N ARG A 3 10.97 2.95 -17.50
CA ARG A 3 10.88 2.72 -16.06
C ARG A 3 11.26 1.27 -15.80
N VAL A 4 12.54 1.02 -15.52
CA VAL A 4 12.97 -0.28 -14.97
C VAL A 4 12.22 -0.46 -13.64
N SER A 5 11.26 -1.37 -13.63
CA SER A 5 10.45 -1.69 -12.46
C SER A 5 11.09 -2.86 -11.73
N MET A 6 11.97 -2.59 -10.76
CA MET A 6 12.33 -3.60 -9.76
C MET A 6 11.25 -3.60 -8.68
N GLY A 7 10.58 -4.74 -8.49
CA GLY A 7 9.64 -4.94 -7.40
C GLY A 7 10.31 -5.68 -6.25
N THR A 8 10.01 -5.28 -5.01
CA THR A 8 10.31 -6.07 -3.80
C THR A 8 9.00 -6.37 -3.09
N TRP A 9 8.89 -7.55 -2.50
CA TRP A 9 7.76 -7.90 -1.65
C TRP A 9 8.06 -7.45 -0.22
N ILE A 10 7.13 -6.72 0.40
CA ILE A 10 7.19 -6.31 1.80
C ILE A 10 5.98 -6.91 2.51
N ALA A 11 6.22 -7.54 3.65
CA ALA A 11 5.14 -7.99 4.53
C ALA A 11 4.69 -6.81 5.40
N ILE A 12 3.37 -6.65 5.56
CA ILE A 12 2.76 -5.57 6.35
C ILE A 12 1.89 -6.20 7.43
N ASP A 13 2.08 -5.76 8.66
CA ASP A 13 1.28 -6.07 9.85
C ASP A 13 0.61 -4.80 10.41
N ALA A 14 -0.25 -4.98 11.41
CA ALA A 14 -1.29 -4.01 11.77
C ALA A 14 -0.79 -2.63 12.25
N ASP A 15 0.44 -2.54 12.79
CA ASP A 15 0.90 -1.36 13.53
C ASP A 15 1.87 -0.46 12.73
N HIS A 16 2.09 -0.75 11.44
CA HIS A 16 3.25 -0.24 10.72
C HIS A 16 2.95 0.69 9.55
N ILE A 17 1.70 1.14 9.34
CA ILE A 17 1.34 2.07 8.26
C ILE A 17 1.13 3.48 8.83
N HIS A 18 2.02 4.39 8.47
CA HIS A 18 1.85 5.83 8.69
C HIS A 18 1.55 6.53 7.37
N TYR A 19 0.87 7.67 7.44
CA TYR A 19 0.66 8.50 6.25
C TYR A 19 0.80 9.98 6.55
N ASN A 20 1.15 10.74 5.51
CA ASN A 20 1.13 12.19 5.49
C ASN A 20 0.43 12.70 4.22
N VAL A 21 -0.29 13.81 4.33
CA VAL A 21 -0.95 14.44 3.17
C VAL A 21 -0.07 15.59 2.69
N CYS A 22 0.39 15.50 1.44
CA CYS A 22 1.25 16.48 0.80
C CYS A 22 0.54 17.00 -0.46
N GLN A 23 -0.10 18.17 -0.34
CA GLN A 23 -0.85 18.79 -1.44
C GLN A 23 -1.93 17.86 -2.01
N ASP A 24 -1.71 17.30 -3.20
CA ASP A 24 -2.61 16.43 -3.96
C ASP A 24 -2.26 14.93 -3.85
N GLU A 25 -1.26 14.61 -3.03
CA GLU A 25 -0.77 13.25 -2.81
C GLU A 25 -0.77 12.86 -1.33
N VAL A 26 -0.80 11.54 -1.10
CA VAL A 26 -0.60 10.92 0.20
C VAL A 26 0.68 10.09 0.14
N GLU A 27 1.57 10.36 1.08
CA GLU A 27 2.79 9.59 1.32
C GLU A 27 2.50 8.56 2.40
N PHE A 28 2.73 7.28 2.12
CA PHE A 28 2.64 6.18 3.06
C PHE A 28 4.04 5.70 3.43
N GLU A 29 4.23 5.41 4.71
CA GLU A 29 5.42 4.77 5.25
C GLU A 29 4.99 3.45 5.89
N VAL A 30 5.61 2.35 5.45
CA VAL A 30 5.31 0.99 5.90
C VAL A 30 6.54 0.41 6.58
N GLY A 31 6.49 0.14 7.89
CA GLY A 31 7.61 -0.46 8.64
C GLY A 31 8.43 0.53 9.49
N GLY A 32 7.94 1.76 9.68
CA GLY A 32 8.49 2.77 10.59
C GLY A 32 9.62 3.65 10.03
N ARG A 33 9.88 4.78 10.72
CA ARG A 33 10.70 5.88 10.21
C ARG A 33 12.15 5.45 9.98
N GLY A 34 12.57 5.43 8.72
CA GLY A 34 13.96 5.16 8.32
C GLY A 34 14.31 3.68 8.08
N SER A 35 13.36 2.75 8.23
CA SER A 35 13.54 1.33 7.88
C SER A 35 12.39 0.74 7.06
N GLY A 36 11.42 1.58 6.67
CA GLY A 36 10.22 1.17 5.96
C GLY A 36 10.30 1.26 4.43
N ALA A 37 9.25 0.79 3.79
CA ALA A 37 8.96 1.06 2.39
C ALA A 37 8.06 2.30 2.27
N GLU A 38 8.31 3.10 1.24
CA GLU A 38 7.57 4.33 0.98
C GLU A 38 6.71 4.17 -0.28
N LEU A 39 5.47 4.65 -0.21
CA LEU A 39 4.53 4.65 -1.32
C LEU A 39 3.87 6.02 -1.43
N VAL A 40 3.80 6.58 -2.63
CA VAL A 40 3.05 7.82 -2.90
C VAL A 40 1.84 7.49 -3.76
N ALA A 41 0.69 8.08 -3.40
CA ALA A 41 -0.54 7.94 -4.17
C ALA A 41 -1.30 9.26 -4.28
N THR A 42 -1.77 9.58 -5.49
CA THR A 42 -2.78 10.62 -5.70
C THR A 42 -4.14 10.17 -5.14
N GLU A 43 -5.12 11.08 -5.07
CA GLU A 43 -6.50 10.74 -4.68
C GLU A 43 -7.07 9.58 -5.52
N ALA A 44 -6.96 9.64 -6.85
CA ALA A 44 -7.44 8.58 -7.73
C ALA A 44 -6.69 7.25 -7.51
N GLY A 45 -5.38 7.33 -7.25
CA GLY A 45 -4.56 6.17 -6.90
C GLY A 45 -5.01 5.53 -5.58
N LEU A 46 -5.31 6.36 -4.57
CA LEU A 46 -5.77 5.92 -3.26
C LEU A 46 -7.16 5.27 -3.33
N VAL A 47 -8.10 5.84 -4.10
CA VAL A 47 -9.41 5.23 -4.35
C VAL A 47 -9.25 3.84 -4.96
N ASN A 48 -8.38 3.70 -5.97
CA ASN A 48 -8.09 2.42 -6.58
C ASN A 48 -7.43 1.44 -5.59
N LEU A 49 -6.48 1.90 -4.77
CA LEU A 49 -5.82 1.08 -3.75
C LEU A 49 -6.84 0.53 -2.74
N ILE A 50 -7.77 1.36 -2.24
CA ILE A 50 -8.84 0.94 -1.32
C ILE A 50 -9.71 -0.14 -1.96
N SER A 51 -10.15 0.07 -3.20
CA SER A 51 -10.99 -0.91 -3.91
C SER A 51 -10.29 -2.25 -4.05
N ARG A 52 -9.05 -2.25 -4.55
CA ARG A 52 -8.27 -3.48 -4.78
C ARG A 52 -7.88 -4.20 -3.49
N SER A 53 -7.53 -3.45 -2.45
CA SER A 53 -7.21 -4.03 -1.14
C SER A 53 -8.44 -4.67 -0.50
N THR A 54 -9.62 -4.08 -0.69
CA THR A 54 -10.90 -4.64 -0.21
C THR A 54 -11.24 -5.94 -0.94
N GLU A 55 -11.11 -5.97 -2.27
CA GLU A 55 -11.28 -7.19 -3.08
C GLU A 55 -10.30 -8.29 -2.65
N ALA A 56 -9.02 -7.94 -2.47
CA ALA A 56 -7.99 -8.88 -2.05
C ALA A 56 -8.24 -9.44 -0.65
N LEU A 57 -8.68 -8.61 0.30
CA LEU A 57 -9.04 -9.05 1.64
C LEU A 57 -10.22 -10.05 1.62
N ALA A 58 -11.23 -9.80 0.79
CA ALA A 58 -12.35 -10.71 0.64
C ALA A 58 -11.90 -12.06 0.07
N ALA A 59 -11.04 -12.06 -0.95
CA ALA A 59 -10.47 -13.26 -1.53
C ALA A 59 -9.61 -14.06 -0.53
N LEU A 60 -8.79 -13.36 0.27
CA LEU A 60 -7.96 -13.99 1.30
C LEU A 60 -8.81 -14.69 2.37
N ARG A 61 -9.90 -14.06 2.81
CA ARG A 61 -10.84 -14.66 3.77
C ARG A 61 -11.49 -15.92 3.20
N ALA A 62 -11.99 -15.86 1.97
CA ALA A 62 -12.59 -17.02 1.31
C ALA A 62 -11.61 -18.20 1.16
N ALA A 63 -10.33 -17.90 0.89
CA ALA A 63 -9.29 -18.93 0.79
C ALA A 63 -8.96 -19.60 2.13
N HIS A 64 -9.17 -18.93 3.27
CA HIS A 64 -8.95 -19.49 4.60
C HIS A 64 -10.15 -20.27 5.15
N GLU A 65 -11.32 -20.13 4.55
CA GLU A 65 -12.56 -20.86 4.91
C GLU A 65 -12.73 -22.18 4.12
N SER A 66 -11.82 -22.45 3.15
CA SER A 66 -11.82 -23.65 2.28
C SER A 66 -10.83 -24.71 2.77
#